data_AF-A0A933WEM7-F1
#
_entry.id   AF-A0A933WEM7-F1
#
_cell.length_a   1.000
_cell.length_b   1.000
_cell.length_c   1.000
_cell.angle_alpha   90.00
_cell.angle_beta   90.00
_cell.angle_gamma   90.00
#
_symmetry.space_group_name_H-M   'P 1'
#
loop_
_entity.id
_entity.type
_entity.pdbx_description
1 polymer ?
#
loop_
_entity_poly.entity_id
_entity_poly.type
_entity_poly.pdbx_seq_one_letter_code
_entity_poly.pdbx_strand_id
1 'polypeptide(L)' 'MFKVFLYLFSAIFLVIFATQNMDPVWVRFVFGPAVRMPIIVLVASSALLGYALATFNMLLRNRREKKRNEE' A
#
# COMPACT_ATOMS: atom_id res chain seq x y z
N MET A 1 -6.88 -20.22 -3.95
CA MET A 1 -6.41 -19.48 -2.77
C MET A 1 -4.89 -19.55 -2.58
N PHE A 2 -4.25 -20.73 -2.72
CA PHE A 2 -2.79 -20.87 -2.59
C PHE A 2 -1.97 -19.85 -3.39
N LYS A 3 -2.33 -19.59 -4.66
CA LYS A 3 -1.65 -18.58 -5.49
C LYS A 3 -1.69 -17.16 -4.89
N VAL A 4 -2.83 -16.75 -4.33
CA VAL A 4 -2.99 -15.43 -3.70
C VAL A 4 -2.12 -15.34 -2.45
N PHE A 5 -2.12 -16.39 -1.63
CA PHE A 5 -1.25 -16.49 -0.47
C PHE A 5 0.22 -16.43 -0.86
N LEU A 6 0.63 -17.17 -1.91
CA LEU A 6 1.99 -17.16 -2.43
C LEU A 6 2.40 -15.75 -2.90
N TYR A 7 1.58 -15.06 -3.67
CA TYR A 7 1.88 -13.71 -4.13
C TYR A 7 1.98 -12.71 -2.96
N LEU A 8 1.08 -12.82 -1.98
CA LEU A 8 1.14 -11.96 -0.79
C LEU A 8 2.41 -12.23 0.03
N PHE A 9 2.74 -13.50 0.24
CA PHE A 9 3.95 -13.91 0.93
C PHE A 9 5.21 -13.40 0.21
N SER A 10 5.30 -13.60 -1.11
CA SER A 10 6.42 -13.12 -1.92
C SER A 10 6.53 -11.60 -1.90
N ALA A 11 5.41 -10.87 -1.95
CA ALA A 11 5.41 -9.41 -1.88
C ALA A 11 5.92 -8.90 -0.52
N ILE A 12 5.44 -9.47 0.58
CA ILE A 12 5.88 -9.12 1.94
C ILE A 12 7.37 -9.43 2.10
N PHE A 13 7.79 -10.62 1.67
CA PHE A 13 9.19 -11.03 1.71
C PHE A 13 10.09 -10.05 0.93
N LEU A 14 9.67 -9.67 -0.27
CA LEU A 14 10.42 -8.74 -1.12
C LEU A 14 10.52 -7.35 -0.48
N VAL A 15 9.45 -6.84 0.12
CA VAL A 15 9.46 -5.54 0.81
C VAL A 15 10.41 -5.56 2.02
N ILE A 16 10.37 -6.63 2.83
CA ILE A 16 11.27 -6.78 3.98
C ILE A 16 12.72 -6.87 3.50
N PHE A 17 12.99 -7.72 2.51
CA PHE A 17 14.31 -7.89 1.93
C PHE A 17 14.86 -6.56 1.39
N ALA A 18 14.06 -5.84 0.59
CA ALA A 18 14.46 -4.56 0.02
C ALA A 18 14.69 -3.49 1.10
N THR A 19 13.88 -3.47 2.17
CA THR A 19 14.05 -2.51 3.27
C THR A 19 15.38 -2.70 3.99
N GLN A 20 15.86 -3.94 4.12
CA GLN A 20 17.11 -4.26 4.79
C GLN A 20 18.35 -4.10 3.89
N ASN A 21 18.19 -4.25 2.58
CA ASN A 21 19.31 -4.25 1.62
C ASN A 21 19.46 -2.92 0.85
N MET A 22 18.49 -2.00 0.95
CA MET A 22 18.63 -0.68 0.34
C MET A 22 19.29 0.31 1.28
N ASP A 23 20.26 1.05 0.74
CA ASP A 23 20.86 2.15 1.45
C ASP A 23 19.82 3.24 1.76
N PRO A 24 19.78 3.72 3.01
CA PRO A 24 18.83 4.74 3.39
C PRO A 24 19.27 6.11 2.85
N VAL A 25 18.34 6.74 2.15
CA VAL A 25 18.52 8.05 1.51
C VAL A 25 17.81 9.14 2.31
N TRP A 26 18.27 10.39 2.16
CA TRP A 26 17.61 11.53 2.76
C TRP A 26 16.35 11.86 1.97
N VAL A 27 15.19 11.66 2.59
CA VAL A 27 13.90 12.00 2.00
C VAL A 27 13.35 13.26 2.65
N ARG A 28 13.00 14.23 1.81
CA ARG A 28 12.34 15.46 2.26
C ARG A 28 10.86 15.41 1.89
N PHE A 29 10.01 15.28 2.90
CA PHE A 29 8.57 15.35 2.74
C PHE A 29 8.09 16.81 2.57
N VAL A 30 6.86 17.00 2.09
CA VAL A 30 6.25 18.32 1.89
C VAL A 30 6.23 19.13 3.20
N PHE A 31 6.13 18.44 4.33
CA PHE A 31 6.19 19.02 5.66
C PHE A 31 7.22 18.29 6.52
N GLY A 32 7.88 19.01 7.42
CA GLY A 32 8.81 18.46 8.41
C GLY A 32 10.29 18.39 7.98
N PRO A 33 11.16 17.91 8.87
CA PRO A 33 12.59 17.75 8.60
C PRO A 33 12.84 16.58 7.63
N ALA A 34 14.02 16.58 7.00
CA ALA A 34 14.45 15.46 6.18
C ALA A 34 14.64 14.22 7.06
N VAL A 35 14.12 13.08 6.61
CA VAL A 35 14.21 11.80 7.33
C VAL A 35 15.04 10.85 6.49
N ARG A 36 15.99 10.17 7.13
CA ARG A 36 16.83 9.16 6.48
C ARG A 36 16.15 7.80 6.54
N MET A 37 15.70 7.28 5.39
CA MET A 37 15.01 6.00 5.32
C MET A 37 15.22 5.32 3.96
N PRO A 38 15.06 3.99 3.86
CA PRO A 38 15.07 3.29 2.58
C PRO A 38 13.88 3.75 1.72
N ILE A 39 14.14 4.10 0.46
CA ILE A 39 13.10 4.64 -0.44
C ILE A 39 11.94 3.66 -0.66
N ILE A 40 12.22 2.35 -0.59
CA ILE A 40 11.21 1.30 -0.76
C ILE A 40 10.10 1.38 0.28
N VAL A 41 10.36 1.87 1.49
CA VAL A 41 9.34 2.04 2.53
C VAL A 41 8.26 3.01 2.06
N LEU A 42 8.68 4.08 1.39
CA LEU A 42 7.81 5.12 0.85
C LEU A 42 7.01 4.60 -0.35
N VAL A 43 7.66 3.85 -1.24
CA VAL A 43 7.00 3.22 -2.38
C VAL A 43 5.95 2.20 -1.90
N ALA A 44 6.32 1.31 -0.98
CA ALA A 44 5.41 0.29 -0.45
C ALA A 44 4.22 0.90 0.30
N SER A 45 4.46 1.89 1.16
CA SER A 45 3.37 2.58 1.86
C SER A 45 2.43 3.32 0.90
N SER A 46 2.95 3.98 -0.13
CA SER A 46 2.12 4.66 -1.12
C SER A 46 1.23 3.69 -1.92
N ALA A 47 1.78 2.54 -2.32
CA ALA A 47 1.02 1.48 -2.98
C ALA A 47 -0.08 0.90 -2.07
N LEU A 48 0.25 0.63 -0.80
CA LEU A 48 -0.72 0.11 0.18
C LEU A 48 -1.86 1.11 0.43
N LEU A 49 -1.55 2.40 0.56
CA LEU A 49 -2.55 3.45 0.73
C LEU A 49 -3.46 3.57 -0.51
N GLY A 50 -2.87 3.52 -1.72
CA GLY A 50 -3.64 3.52 -2.97
C GLY A 50 -4.59 2.32 -3.07
N TYR A 51 -4.11 1.12 -2.74
CA TYR A 51 -4.94 -0.09 -2.71
C TYR A 51 -6.07 -0.01 -1.67
N ALA A 52 -5.76 0.47 -0.46
CA ALA A 52 -6.74 0.65 0.60
C ALA A 52 -7.85 1.63 0.18
N LEU A 53 -7.49 2.78 -0.41
CA LEU A 53 -8.43 3.76 -0.93
C LEU A 53 -9.30 3.21 -2.05
N ALA A 54 -8.71 2.49 -3.00
CA ALA A 54 -9.45 1.86 -4.10
C ALA A 54 -10.46 0.83 -3.58
N THR A 55 -10.04 -0.01 -2.64
CA THR A 55 -10.89 -1.03 -2.00
C THR A 55 -12.03 -0.37 -1.23
N PHE A 56 -11.74 0.68 -0.46
CA PHE A 56 -12.74 1.42 0.29
C PHE A 56 -13.77 2.08 -0.64
N ASN A 57 -13.33 2.70 -1.74
CA ASN A 57 -14.21 3.28 -2.74
C ASN A 57 -15.12 2.24 -3.40
N MET A 58 -14.59 1.05 -3.75
CA MET A 58 -15.39 -0.05 -4.29
C MET A 58 -16.45 -0.53 -3.29
N LEU A 59 -16.08 -0.70 -2.01
CA LEU A 59 -17.02 -1.08 -0.94
C LEU A 59 -18.15 -0.07 -0.80
N LEU A 60 -17.83 1.23 -0.81
CA LEU A 60 -18.82 2.31 -0.74
C LEU A 60 -19.73 2.33 -1.97
N ARG A 61 -19.18 2.14 -3.18
CA ARG A 61 -19.96 2.10 -4.41
C ARG A 61 -20.97 0.96 -4.40
N ASN A 62 -20.53 -0.25 -4.02
CA ASN A 62 -21.39 -1.43 -3.95
C ASN A 62 -22.54 -1.23 -2.93
N ARG A 63 -22.29 -0.54 -1.80
CA ARG A 63 -23.36 -0.22 -0.85
C ARG A 63 -24.38 0.79 -1.39
N ARG A 64 -23.93 1.79 -2.14
CA ARG A 64 -24.82 2.77 -2.79
C ARG A 64 -25.68 2.13 -3.87
N GLU A 65 -25.08 1.29 -4.71
CA GLU A 65 -25.79 0.53 -5.75
C GLU A 65 -26.83 -0.42 -5.14
N LYS A 66 -26.48 -1.11 -4.03
CA LYS A 66 -27.43 -1.97 -3.31
C LYS A 66 -28.63 -1.18 -2.77
N LYS A 67 -28.41 -0.04 -2.13
CA LYS A 67 -29.49 0.83 -1.61
C LYS A 67 -30.42 1.33 -2.72
N ARG A 68 -29.87 1.70 -3.88
CA ARG A 68 -30.64 2.20 -5.03
C ARG A 68 -31.53 1.13 -5.68
N ASN A 69 -31.17 -0.15 -5.57
CA ASN A 69 -31.97 -1.26 -6.12
C ASN A 69 -33.03 -1.78 -5.14
N GLU A 70 -32.97 -1.36 -3.87
CA GLU A 70 -33.95 -1.71 -2.82
C GLU A 70 -35.05 -0.62 -2.67
N GLU A 71 -34.87 0.55 -3.30
CA GLU A 71 -35.87 1.64 -3.46
C GLU A 71 -36.60 1.52 -4.80
#